data_AF-A0AAC9QZ33-F1
#
_entry.id   AF-A0AAC9QZ33-F1
#
_cell.length_a   1.000
_cell.length_b   1.000
_cell.length_c   1.000
_cell.angle_alpha   90.00
_cell.angle_beta   90.00
_cell.angle_gamma   90.00
#
_symmetry.space_group_name_H-M   'P 1'
#
loop_
_entity.id
_entity.type
_entity.pdbx_description
1 polymer ?
#
loop_
_entity_poly.entity_id
_entity_poly.type
_entity_poly.pdbx_seq_one_letter_code
_entity_poly.pdbx_strand_id
1 'polypeptide(L)'
;MHLPGAIGVLIARLIYPSLGIMDYGGRIANLICFSLIFYFLIKKNEHAKWSMILIFMVGGIQKIFSPSYDVVSFLVFSAFVVNLSDLVRIEKIRDVGLKKAIYTIFLICSFYFIKSNYIFAFFALLGLPMLYRPVIDKVRKLSSLGKTFLSMLIIGIISVAYLFLNKKMSIFTIIKKFIENYMNVELMGNNAKQLWQVVPTTLPIFVNILFILILFIVMMGELKATWATGTVIIFSLTYLVNWFGIFAGFFIDSASLASTNLQGRYLSPFLFFFVPFVQNLGKKFNFTMSEKSVRRLSVWTIIIISVLYLVVTFYRSYVLKITPTWTNNA
;
A
#
# COMPACT_ATOMS: atom_id res chain seq x y z
N MET A 1 -17.75 -0.42 2.48
CA MET A 1 -18.79 0.37 1.78
C MET A 1 -18.74 0.11 0.28
N HIS A 2 -19.83 -0.38 -0.33
CA HIS A 2 -19.99 -0.54 -1.79
C HIS A 2 -20.68 0.67 -2.44
N LEU A 3 -20.67 1.84 -1.79
CA LEU A 3 -21.59 2.93 -2.07
C LEU A 3 -21.57 3.42 -3.53
N PRO A 4 -20.41 3.69 -4.17
CA PRO A 4 -20.42 4.16 -5.56
C PRO A 4 -20.94 3.10 -6.52
N GLY A 5 -20.49 1.85 -6.36
CA GLY A 5 -20.99 0.72 -7.14
C GLY A 5 -22.49 0.47 -6.95
N ALA A 6 -23.00 0.58 -5.72
CA ALA A 6 -24.43 0.41 -5.42
C ALA A 6 -25.29 1.49 -6.08
N ILE A 7 -24.84 2.75 -6.06
CA ILE A 7 -25.49 3.85 -6.78
C ILE A 7 -25.52 3.56 -8.28
N GLY A 8 -24.40 3.11 -8.86
CA GLY A 8 -24.32 2.72 -10.26
C GLY A 8 -25.29 1.60 -10.64
N VAL A 9 -25.39 0.56 -9.80
CA VAL A 9 -26.34 -0.55 -9.97
C VAL A 9 -27.79 -0.05 -9.91
N LEU A 10 -28.12 0.84 -8.96
CA LEU A 10 -29.47 1.40 -8.82
C LEU A 10 -29.87 2.23 -10.03
N ILE A 11 -29.00 3.12 -10.52
CA ILE A 11 -29.24 3.92 -11.73
C ILE A 11 -29.41 3.00 -12.94
N ALA A 12 -28.53 2.02 -13.11
CA ALA A 12 -28.61 1.08 -14.23
C ALA A 12 -29.89 0.23 -14.20
N ARG A 13 -30.36 -0.17 -13.00
CA ARG A 13 -31.63 -0.87 -12.82
C ARG A 13 -32.82 -0.04 -13.28
N LEU A 14 -32.80 1.29 -13.08
CA LEU A 14 -33.85 2.19 -13.54
C LEU A 14 -33.85 2.33 -15.08
N ILE A 15 -32.68 2.24 -15.73
CA ILE A 15 -32.56 2.28 -17.19
C ILE A 15 -33.02 0.97 -17.81
N TYR A 16 -32.46 -0.15 -17.36
CA TYR A 16 -32.86 -1.49 -17.80
C TYR A 16 -32.46 -2.56 -16.78
N PRO A 17 -33.41 -3.32 -16.21
CA PRO A 17 -33.17 -4.23 -15.08
C PRO A 17 -32.58 -5.58 -15.51
N SER A 18 -31.55 -5.60 -16.36
CA SER A 18 -30.76 -6.82 -16.62
C SER A 18 -29.52 -6.87 -15.75
N LEU A 19 -29.13 -8.09 -15.35
CA LEU A 19 -27.92 -8.32 -14.56
C LEU A 19 -26.66 -7.75 -15.23
N GLY A 20 -26.56 -7.86 -16.56
CA GLY A 20 -25.43 -7.32 -17.31
C GLY A 20 -25.34 -5.80 -17.23
N ILE A 21 -26.44 -5.09 -17.53
CA ILE A 21 -26.47 -3.63 -17.47
C ILE A 21 -26.24 -3.12 -16.04
N MET A 22 -26.79 -3.82 -15.04
CA MET A 22 -26.57 -3.51 -13.64
C MET A 22 -25.10 -3.67 -13.21
N ASP A 23 -24.42 -4.76 -13.62
CA ASP A 23 -22.99 -4.96 -13.35
C ASP A 23 -22.14 -3.87 -14.01
N TYR A 24 -22.39 -3.57 -15.29
CA TYR A 24 -21.70 -2.48 -15.99
C TYR A 24 -21.93 -1.13 -15.31
N GLY A 25 -23.16 -0.83 -14.90
CA GLY A 25 -23.49 0.39 -14.16
C GLY A 25 -22.68 0.55 -12.88
N GLY A 26 -22.58 -0.52 -12.09
CA GLY A 26 -21.76 -0.53 -10.86
C GLY A 26 -20.28 -0.30 -11.13
N ARG A 27 -19.72 -0.92 -12.18
CA ARG A 27 -18.31 -0.76 -12.58
C ARG A 27 -18.01 0.65 -13.08
N ILE A 28 -18.88 1.21 -13.92
CA ILE A 28 -18.75 2.57 -14.46
C ILE A 28 -18.81 3.60 -13.32
N ALA A 29 -19.75 3.46 -12.38
CA ALA A 29 -19.84 4.37 -11.24
C ALA A 29 -18.58 4.31 -10.35
N ASN A 30 -18.04 3.11 -10.09
CA ASN A 30 -16.77 2.95 -9.38
C ASN A 30 -15.60 3.59 -10.13
N LEU A 31 -15.51 3.41 -11.45
CA LEU A 31 -14.50 4.03 -12.29
C LEU A 31 -14.56 5.56 -12.24
N ILE A 32 -15.76 6.14 -12.43
CA ILE A 32 -15.96 7.59 -12.37
C ILE A 32 -15.57 8.14 -10.99
N CYS A 33 -16.03 7.49 -9.92
CA CYS A 33 -15.70 7.86 -8.55
C CYS A 33 -14.18 7.84 -8.33
N PHE A 34 -13.50 6.77 -8.76
CA PHE A 34 -12.05 6.66 -8.69
C PHE A 34 -11.36 7.77 -9.48
N SER A 35 -11.70 7.96 -10.75
CA SER A 35 -11.08 8.96 -11.61
C SER A 35 -11.22 10.38 -11.05
N LEU A 36 -12.41 10.74 -10.57
CA LEU A 36 -12.66 12.08 -10.01
C LEU A 36 -11.88 12.32 -8.71
N ILE A 37 -11.99 11.43 -7.73
CA ILE A 37 -11.31 11.59 -6.44
C ILE A 37 -9.79 11.51 -6.63
N PHE A 38 -9.31 10.53 -7.39
CA PHE A 38 -7.88 10.33 -7.62
C PHE A 38 -7.28 11.51 -8.40
N TYR A 39 -8.01 12.15 -9.32
CA TYR A 39 -7.58 13.39 -9.97
C TYR A 39 -7.30 14.51 -8.95
N PHE A 40 -8.19 14.74 -7.99
CA PHE A 40 -7.96 15.75 -6.95
C PHE A 40 -6.80 15.38 -6.03
N LEU A 41 -6.62 14.10 -5.71
CA LEU A 41 -5.48 13.62 -4.93
C LEU A 41 -4.16 13.84 -5.68
N ILE A 42 -4.12 13.57 -6.98
CA ILE A 42 -2.96 13.85 -7.84
C ILE A 42 -2.65 15.34 -7.90
N LYS A 43 -3.67 16.21 -7.93
CA LYS A 43 -3.49 17.66 -7.93
C LYS A 43 -2.96 18.17 -6.59
N LYS A 44 -3.42 17.58 -5.49
CA LYS A 44 -2.97 17.90 -4.13
C LYS A 44 -1.56 17.38 -3.86
N ASN A 45 -1.19 16.22 -4.38
CA ASN A 45 0.10 15.61 -4.08
C ASN A 45 1.25 16.32 -4.79
N GLU A 46 2.04 17.08 -4.04
CA GLU A 46 3.21 17.79 -4.56
C GLU A 46 4.45 16.89 -4.69
N HIS A 47 4.50 15.78 -3.95
CA HIS A 47 5.68 14.93 -3.81
C HIS A 47 5.43 13.49 -4.29
N ALA A 48 6.36 12.92 -5.05
CA ALA A 48 6.25 11.54 -5.54
C ALA A 48 4.91 11.24 -6.24
N LYS A 49 4.45 12.21 -7.04
CA LYS A 49 3.17 12.20 -7.73
C LYS A 49 3.09 11.04 -8.72
N TRP A 50 4.11 10.84 -9.53
CA TRP A 50 4.17 9.77 -10.53
C TRP A 50 4.33 8.39 -9.88
N SER A 51 5.09 8.31 -8.79
CA SER A 51 5.22 7.11 -7.96
C SER A 51 3.87 6.67 -7.40
N MET A 52 3.10 7.63 -6.86
CA MET A 52 1.71 7.40 -6.43
C MET A 52 0.85 6.90 -7.60
N ILE A 53 0.86 7.61 -8.74
CA ILE A 53 0.07 7.23 -9.91
C ILE A 53 0.40 5.80 -10.35
N LEU A 54 1.68 5.43 -10.46
CA LEU A 54 2.08 4.08 -10.87
C LEU A 54 1.58 3.01 -9.88
N ILE A 55 1.79 3.21 -8.57
CA ILE A 55 1.39 2.24 -7.55
C ILE A 55 -0.13 2.02 -7.56
N PHE A 56 -0.92 3.09 -7.58
CA PHE A 56 -2.37 2.98 -7.45
C PHE A 56 -3.09 2.69 -8.78
N MET A 57 -2.59 3.19 -9.92
CA MET A 57 -3.17 2.89 -11.24
C MET A 57 -2.80 1.49 -11.71
N VAL A 58 -1.50 1.15 -11.72
CA VAL A 58 -1.05 -0.17 -12.20
C VAL A 58 -1.38 -1.26 -11.18
N GLY A 59 -1.09 -1.01 -9.90
CA GLY A 59 -1.43 -1.94 -8.81
C GLY A 59 -2.93 -2.08 -8.55
N GLY A 60 -3.73 -1.12 -9.02
CA GLY A 60 -5.17 -1.08 -8.84
C GLY A 60 -5.98 -1.38 -10.10
N ILE A 61 -5.37 -1.60 -11.28
CA ILE A 61 -6.10 -1.64 -12.56
C ILE A 61 -7.24 -2.67 -12.56
N GLN A 62 -7.06 -3.86 -11.98
CA GLN A 62 -8.14 -4.85 -11.87
C GLN A 62 -9.24 -4.44 -10.87
N LYS A 63 -8.88 -3.65 -9.86
CA LYS A 63 -9.77 -3.23 -8.77
C LYS A 63 -10.60 -2.00 -9.14
N ILE A 64 -10.03 -1.07 -9.90
CA ILE A 64 -10.69 0.18 -10.32
C ILE A 64 -11.98 -0.09 -11.12
N PHE A 65 -11.99 -1.16 -11.92
CA PHE A 65 -13.14 -1.58 -12.73
C PHE A 65 -13.95 -2.72 -12.09
N SER A 66 -13.67 -3.08 -10.83
CA SER A 66 -14.42 -4.09 -10.09
C SER A 66 -15.59 -3.43 -9.35
N PRO A 67 -16.79 -4.03 -9.30
CA PRO A 67 -17.91 -3.55 -8.49
C PRO A 67 -17.71 -3.86 -6.99
N SER A 68 -16.48 -3.70 -6.50
CA SER A 68 -16.09 -4.02 -5.12
C SER A 68 -15.79 -2.75 -4.31
N TYR A 69 -15.79 -2.91 -2.99
CA TYR A 69 -15.42 -1.87 -2.03
C TYR A 69 -13.90 -1.59 -2.02
N ASP A 70 -13.12 -2.33 -2.80
CA ASP A 70 -11.67 -2.15 -2.94
C ASP A 70 -11.32 -0.77 -3.50
N VAL A 71 -12.17 -0.22 -4.38
CA VAL A 71 -11.98 1.11 -4.98
C VAL A 71 -11.97 2.19 -3.91
N VAL A 72 -13.00 2.23 -3.06
CA VAL A 72 -13.10 3.21 -1.96
C VAL A 72 -11.94 3.00 -0.97
N SER A 73 -11.61 1.75 -0.66
CA SER A 73 -10.49 1.44 0.23
C SER A 73 -9.17 1.97 -0.34
N PHE A 74 -8.92 1.79 -1.65
CA PHE A 74 -7.75 2.32 -2.35
C PHE A 74 -7.70 3.85 -2.32
N LEU A 75 -8.84 4.52 -2.54
CA LEU A 75 -8.92 5.98 -2.52
C LEU A 75 -8.64 6.54 -1.12
N VAL A 76 -9.25 5.97 -0.08
CA VAL A 76 -9.02 6.40 1.30
C VAL A 76 -7.56 6.18 1.71
N PHE A 77 -6.97 5.04 1.33
CA PHE A 77 -5.55 4.78 1.58
C PHE A 77 -4.64 5.78 0.84
N SER A 78 -4.92 6.06 -0.44
CA SER A 78 -4.16 7.04 -1.21
C SER A 78 -4.30 8.46 -0.64
N ALA A 79 -5.49 8.84 -0.17
CA ALA A 79 -5.74 10.11 0.50
C ALA A 79 -4.96 10.24 1.82
N PHE A 80 -4.87 9.15 2.58
CA PHE A 80 -4.04 9.06 3.79
C PHE A 80 -2.56 9.21 3.48
N VAL A 81 -2.07 8.56 2.44
CA VAL A 81 -0.69 8.67 1.97
C VAL A 81 -0.33 10.09 1.52
N VAL A 82 -1.21 10.74 0.76
CA VAL A 82 -1.02 12.16 0.36
C VAL A 82 -0.99 13.04 1.61
N ASN A 83 -1.91 12.84 2.55
CA ASN A 83 -1.93 13.58 3.81
C ASN A 83 -0.64 13.38 4.62
N LEU A 84 -0.14 12.14 4.73
CA LEU A 84 1.13 11.87 5.41
C LEU A 84 2.30 12.58 4.73
N SER A 85 2.34 12.60 3.39
CA SER A 85 3.39 13.27 2.64
C SER A 85 3.44 14.77 2.94
N ASP A 86 2.28 15.41 3.12
CA ASP A 86 2.17 16.81 3.55
C ASP A 86 2.58 17.00 5.01
N LEU A 87 2.15 16.10 5.91
CA LEU A 87 2.42 16.18 7.35
C LEU A 87 3.90 15.98 7.69
N VAL A 88 4.63 15.15 6.93
CA VAL A 88 6.07 14.93 7.15
C VAL A 88 6.88 16.24 7.07
N ARG A 89 6.39 17.25 6.35
CA ARG A 89 7.09 18.54 6.22
C ARG A 89 6.91 19.45 7.42
N ILE A 90 5.99 19.12 8.32
CA ILE A 90 5.72 19.91 9.52
C ILE A 90 6.63 19.41 10.65
N GLU A 91 7.46 20.29 11.18
CA GLU A 91 8.45 19.93 12.20
C GLU A 91 7.88 19.89 13.62
N LYS A 92 6.86 20.71 13.92
CA LYS A 92 6.27 20.82 15.26
C LYS A 92 4.76 20.61 15.21
N ILE A 93 4.21 19.94 16.21
CA ILE A 93 2.78 19.61 16.27
C ILE A 93 1.88 20.86 16.34
N ARG A 94 2.39 21.95 16.94
CA ARG A 94 1.65 23.23 17.06
C ARG A 94 1.43 23.92 15.71
N ASP A 95 2.25 23.58 14.72
CA ASP A 95 2.17 24.16 13.37
C ASP A 95 1.13 23.41 12.49
N VAL A 96 0.52 22.34 13.02
CA VAL A 96 -0.58 21.63 12.35
C VAL A 96 -1.85 22.45 12.49
N GLY A 97 -2.22 23.16 11.42
CA GLY A 97 -3.48 23.90 11.38
C GLY A 97 -4.71 23.01 11.56
N LEU A 98 -5.76 23.56 12.18
CA LEU A 98 -7.00 22.84 12.53
C LEU A 98 -7.61 22.06 11.36
N LYS A 99 -7.64 22.64 10.16
CA LYS A 99 -8.16 21.97 8.95
C LYS A 99 -7.41 20.68 8.63
N LYS A 100 -6.07 20.68 8.76
CA LYS A 100 -5.23 19.48 8.53
C LYS A 100 -5.44 18.45 9.63
N ALA A 101 -5.58 18.89 10.89
CA ALA A 101 -5.88 17.99 12.00
C ALA A 101 -7.22 17.29 11.82
N ILE A 102 -8.29 18.04 11.53
CA ILE A 102 -9.63 17.47 11.25
C ILE A 102 -9.58 16.50 10.07
N TYR A 103 -8.92 16.87 8.96
CA TYR A 103 -8.78 15.99 7.81
C TYR A 103 -8.01 14.70 8.14
N THR A 104 -6.95 14.79 8.97
CA THR A 104 -6.19 13.62 9.42
C THR A 104 -7.04 12.70 10.29
N ILE A 105 -7.79 13.26 11.25
CA ILE A 105 -8.70 12.50 12.10
C ILE A 105 -9.79 11.84 11.25
N PHE A 106 -10.38 12.57 10.31
CA PHE A 106 -11.37 12.02 9.37
C PHE A 106 -10.82 10.82 8.60
N LEU A 107 -9.58 10.88 8.10
CA LEU A 107 -8.95 9.74 7.40
C LEU A 107 -8.70 8.57 8.35
N ILE A 108 -8.23 8.81 9.57
CA ILE A 108 -8.04 7.76 10.59
C ILE A 108 -9.39 7.08 10.90
N CYS A 109 -10.46 7.86 11.09
CA CYS A 109 -11.80 7.32 11.29
C CYS A 109 -12.30 6.54 10.07
N SER A 110 -12.00 7.02 8.85
CA SER A 110 -12.40 6.36 7.61
C SER A 110 -11.80 4.96 7.46
N PHE A 111 -10.62 4.70 8.07
CA PHE A 111 -9.99 3.37 8.05
C PHE A 111 -10.83 2.29 8.75
N TYR A 112 -11.69 2.66 9.71
CA TYR A 112 -12.62 1.74 10.37
C TYR A 112 -13.77 1.27 9.45
N PHE A 113 -14.08 2.04 8.40
CA PHE A 113 -15.20 1.77 7.48
C PHE A 113 -14.75 1.12 6.16
N ILE A 114 -13.43 0.90 5.98
CA ILE A 114 -12.82 0.23 4.82
C ILE A 114 -12.23 -1.12 5.24
N LYS A 115 -11.27 -1.66 4.48
CA LYS A 115 -10.59 -2.90 4.85
C LYS A 115 -9.73 -2.75 6.10
N SER A 116 -9.93 -3.66 7.05
CA SER A 116 -9.17 -3.74 8.31
C SER A 116 -7.67 -3.91 8.12
N ASN A 117 -7.21 -4.53 7.01
CA ASN A 117 -5.79 -4.75 6.76
C ASN A 117 -4.99 -3.44 6.58
N TYR A 118 -5.64 -2.32 6.26
CA TYR A 118 -4.96 -1.05 6.12
C TYR A 118 -4.62 -0.39 7.46
N ILE A 119 -5.08 -0.94 8.60
CA ILE A 119 -4.75 -0.43 9.94
C ILE A 119 -3.24 -0.34 10.19
N PHE A 120 -2.44 -1.21 9.56
CA PHE A 120 -0.98 -1.19 9.68
C PHE A 120 -0.35 0.09 9.12
N ALA A 121 -1.05 0.83 8.24
CA ALA A 121 -0.60 2.12 7.74
C ALA A 121 -0.46 3.18 8.85
N PHE A 122 -1.19 3.03 9.96
CA PHE A 122 -1.06 3.94 11.10
C PHE A 122 0.33 3.90 11.74
N PHE A 123 1.09 2.81 11.57
CA PHE A 123 2.48 2.76 11.99
C PHE A 123 3.32 3.87 11.34
N ALA A 124 2.98 4.30 10.11
CA ALA A 124 3.67 5.40 9.44
C ALA A 124 3.49 6.76 10.15
N LEU A 125 2.45 6.94 10.98
CA LEU A 125 2.29 8.18 11.76
C LEU A 125 3.50 8.42 12.68
N LEU A 126 4.10 7.36 13.23
CA LEU A 126 5.31 7.46 14.05
C LEU A 126 6.50 8.05 13.26
N GLY A 127 6.46 7.98 11.92
CA GLY A 127 7.46 8.53 11.01
C GLY A 127 7.33 10.03 10.77
N LEU A 128 6.34 10.71 11.37
CA LEU A 128 6.19 12.15 11.29
C LEU A 128 7.24 12.86 12.17
N PRO A 129 8.05 13.80 11.63
CA PRO A 129 9.06 14.52 12.41
C PRO A 129 8.54 15.18 13.67
N MET A 130 7.31 15.73 13.62
CA MET A 130 6.65 16.33 14.77
C MET A 130 6.40 15.38 15.95
N LEU A 131 6.36 14.05 15.71
CA LEU A 131 6.12 13.06 16.76
C LEU A 131 7.43 12.49 17.31
N TYR A 132 8.35 12.09 16.44
CA TYR A 132 9.57 11.41 16.90
C TYR A 132 10.68 12.37 17.33
N ARG A 133 10.81 13.57 16.73
CA ARG A 133 11.91 14.50 17.08
C ARG A 133 11.86 14.94 18.55
N PRO A 134 10.70 15.32 19.13
CA PRO A 134 10.64 15.68 20.55
C PRO A 134 11.06 14.53 21.48
N VAL A 135 10.77 13.28 21.09
CA VAL A 135 11.18 12.08 21.82
C VAL A 135 12.68 11.91 21.74
N ILE A 136 13.26 11.98 20.54
CA ILE A 136 14.73 11.86 20.33
C ILE A 136 15.47 12.96 21.10
N ASP A 137 15.01 14.20 21.06
CA ASP A 137 15.67 15.32 21.74
C ASP A 137 15.66 15.15 23.26
N LYS A 138 14.55 14.65 23.84
CA LYS A 138 14.49 14.30 25.26
C LYS A 138 15.43 13.15 25.60
N VAL A 139 15.43 12.08 24.79
CA VAL A 139 16.31 10.92 24.99
C VAL A 139 17.79 11.31 24.89
N ARG A 140 18.15 12.23 23.99
CA ARG A 140 19.53 12.71 23.83
C ARG A 140 20.02 13.47 25.06
N LYS A 141 19.14 14.21 25.73
CA LYS A 141 19.41 14.99 26.95
C LYS A 141 19.48 14.14 28.23
N LEU A 142 19.04 12.89 28.21
CA LEU A 142 19.15 11.99 29.36
C LEU A 142 20.62 11.67 29.68
N SER A 143 20.92 11.55 30.97
CA SER A 143 22.21 11.02 31.45
C SER A 143 22.42 9.57 30.97
N SER A 144 23.67 9.09 31.00
CA SER A 144 23.97 7.69 30.65
C SER A 144 23.11 6.70 31.44
N LEU A 145 22.95 6.93 32.75
CA LEU A 145 22.11 6.12 33.63
C LEU A 145 20.62 6.17 33.25
N GLY A 146 20.12 7.35 32.87
CA GLY A 146 18.75 7.52 32.39
C GLY A 146 18.48 6.81 31.05
N LYS A 147 19.47 6.76 30.14
CA LYS A 147 19.37 5.98 28.90
C LYS A 147 19.32 4.47 29.18
N THR A 148 20.14 3.99 30.11
CA THR A 148 20.12 2.58 30.54
C THR A 148 18.78 2.22 31.18
N PHE A 149 18.25 3.08 32.06
CA PHE A 149 16.93 2.86 32.66
C PHE A 149 15.82 2.84 31.62
N LEU A 150 15.82 3.78 30.67
CA LEU A 150 14.86 3.79 29.57
C LEU A 150 14.96 2.52 28.71
N SER A 151 16.18 2.06 28.42
CA SER A 151 16.40 0.80 27.70
C SER A 151 15.82 -0.39 28.47
N MET A 152 16.08 -0.48 29.77
CA MET A 152 15.49 -1.53 30.64
C MET A 152 13.96 -1.44 30.67
N LEU A 153 13.38 -0.24 30.70
CA LEU A 153 11.94 -0.04 30.63
C LEU A 153 11.37 -0.55 29.30
N ILE A 154 12.01 -0.20 28.17
CA ILE A 154 11.60 -0.67 26.84
C ILE A 154 11.69 -2.19 26.76
N ILE A 155 12.78 -2.79 27.24
CA ILE A 155 12.95 -4.25 27.32
C ILE A 155 11.87 -4.87 28.21
N GLY A 156 11.54 -4.24 29.34
CA GLY A 156 10.48 -4.67 30.24
C GLY A 156 9.11 -4.65 29.55
N ILE A 157 8.77 -3.56 28.84
CA ILE A 157 7.53 -3.45 28.07
C ILE A 157 7.47 -4.51 26.97
N ILE A 158 8.57 -4.72 26.24
CA ILE A 158 8.68 -5.77 25.20
C ILE A 158 8.49 -7.16 25.83
N SER A 159 9.06 -7.39 27.02
CA SER A 159 8.95 -8.66 27.74
C SER A 159 7.52 -8.91 28.24
N VAL A 160 6.85 -7.88 28.75
CA VAL A 160 5.43 -7.97 29.15
C VAL A 160 4.55 -8.19 27.92
N ALA A 161 4.76 -7.44 26.84
CA ALA A 161 4.05 -7.64 25.58
C ALA A 161 4.27 -9.06 25.03
N TYR A 162 5.51 -9.57 25.12
CA TYR A 162 5.86 -10.94 24.78
C TYR A 162 5.06 -11.95 25.62
N LEU A 163 5.00 -11.78 26.95
CA LEU A 163 4.23 -12.68 27.83
C LEU A 163 2.73 -12.67 27.48
N PHE A 164 2.17 -11.50 27.20
CA PHE A 164 0.76 -11.38 26.80
C PHE A 164 0.48 -12.02 25.43
N LEU A 165 1.37 -11.84 24.45
CA LEU A 165 1.23 -12.45 23.13
C LEU A 165 1.38 -13.98 23.20
N ASN A 166 2.31 -14.46 24.01
CA ASN A 166 2.59 -15.89 24.19
C ASN A 166 1.43 -16.66 24.86
N LYS A 167 0.50 -15.97 25.55
CA LYS A 167 -0.73 -16.61 26.09
C LYS A 167 -1.64 -17.16 25.00
N LYS A 168 -1.71 -16.51 23.83
CA LYS A 168 -2.49 -17.02 22.69
C LYS A 168 -1.64 -17.94 21.83
N MET A 169 -0.41 -17.53 21.53
CA MET A 169 0.52 -18.31 20.73
C MET A 169 1.92 -17.68 20.76
N SER A 170 2.98 -18.50 20.72
CA SER A 170 4.35 -17.99 20.77
C SER A 170 4.70 -17.14 19.54
N ILE A 171 5.12 -15.90 19.78
CA ILE A 171 5.59 -14.99 18.74
C ILE A 171 6.81 -15.54 18.01
N PHE A 172 7.68 -16.30 18.69
CA PHE A 172 8.81 -16.97 18.05
C PHE A 172 8.34 -18.04 17.09
N THR A 173 7.25 -18.75 17.41
CA THR A 173 6.62 -19.68 16.48
C THR A 173 6.07 -18.95 15.26
N ILE A 174 5.41 -17.80 15.43
CA ILE A 174 4.93 -16.98 14.29
C ILE A 174 6.09 -16.51 13.43
N ILE A 175 7.15 -15.97 14.02
CA ILE A 175 8.32 -15.46 13.29
C ILE A 175 9.03 -16.61 12.56
N LYS A 176 9.25 -17.73 13.24
CA LYS A 176 9.84 -18.93 12.63
C LYS A 176 8.99 -19.40 11.46
N LYS A 177 7.66 -19.49 11.62
CA LYS A 177 6.75 -19.91 10.56
C LYS A 177 6.67 -18.88 9.42
N PHE A 178 6.75 -17.60 9.73
CA PHE A 178 6.87 -16.54 8.72
C PHE A 178 8.12 -16.77 7.86
N ILE A 179 9.29 -16.90 8.49
CA ILE A 179 10.56 -17.13 7.79
C ILE A 179 10.51 -18.45 7.00
N GLU A 180 10.09 -19.55 7.62
CA GLU A 180 9.96 -20.86 6.95
C GLU A 180 9.04 -20.78 5.73
N ASN A 181 7.91 -20.08 5.84
CA ASN A 181 6.96 -19.93 4.75
C ASN A 181 7.57 -19.15 3.58
N TYR A 182 8.21 -18.00 3.83
CA TYR A 182 8.75 -17.16 2.75
C TYR A 182 10.12 -17.60 2.22
N MET A 183 10.89 -18.37 2.99
CA MET A 183 12.14 -18.98 2.52
C MET A 183 11.91 -20.31 1.79
N ASN A 184 10.77 -20.96 1.99
CA ASN A 184 10.41 -22.20 1.32
C ASN A 184 9.35 -21.95 0.23
N VAL A 185 9.83 -21.74 -1.00
CA VAL A 185 8.99 -21.47 -2.18
C VAL A 185 8.00 -22.60 -2.46
N GLU A 186 8.32 -23.84 -2.09
CA GLU A 186 7.43 -25.01 -2.23
C GLU A 186 6.20 -24.89 -1.32
N LEU A 187 6.40 -24.48 -0.06
CA LEU A 187 5.30 -24.25 0.90
C LEU A 187 4.36 -23.12 0.48
N MET A 188 4.86 -22.13 -0.27
CA MET A 188 4.06 -21.03 -0.77
C MET A 188 3.29 -21.35 -2.06
N GLY A 189 3.74 -22.36 -2.82
CA GLY A 189 3.16 -22.71 -4.12
C GLY A 189 2.94 -21.49 -5.03
N ASN A 190 1.73 -21.36 -5.59
CA ASN A 190 1.37 -20.24 -6.46
C ASN A 190 1.26 -18.88 -5.74
N ASN A 191 1.19 -18.86 -4.41
CA ASN A 191 1.07 -17.60 -3.66
C ASN A 191 2.39 -16.84 -3.56
N ALA A 192 3.54 -17.54 -3.58
CA ALA A 192 4.85 -16.88 -3.72
C ALA A 192 4.89 -15.99 -4.96
N LYS A 193 4.33 -16.47 -6.08
CA LYS A 193 4.26 -15.72 -7.34
C LYS A 193 3.34 -14.51 -7.22
N GLN A 194 2.20 -14.65 -6.56
CA GLN A 194 1.21 -13.57 -6.43
C GLN A 194 1.56 -12.52 -5.37
N LEU A 195 2.39 -12.86 -4.38
CA LEU A 195 2.75 -11.97 -3.27
C LEU A 195 3.48 -10.71 -3.76
N TRP A 196 4.38 -10.88 -4.72
CA TRP A 196 5.23 -9.81 -5.23
C TRP A 196 4.68 -9.19 -6.53
N GLN A 197 3.51 -9.65 -6.99
CA GLN A 197 2.86 -9.10 -8.17
C GLN A 197 2.12 -7.80 -7.83
N VAL A 198 2.55 -6.72 -8.46
CA VAL A 198 1.87 -5.42 -8.47
C VAL A 198 1.07 -5.27 -9.75
N VAL A 199 1.66 -5.62 -10.88
CA VAL A 199 0.99 -5.68 -12.17
C VAL A 199 -0.11 -6.77 -12.14
N PRO A 200 -1.21 -6.63 -12.91
CA PRO A 200 -2.22 -7.68 -13.06
C PRO A 200 -1.63 -9.07 -13.15
N THR A 201 -2.15 -9.98 -12.32
CA THR A 201 -1.64 -11.36 -12.25
C THR A 201 -1.75 -12.09 -13.59
N THR A 202 -2.68 -11.67 -14.46
CA THR A 202 -2.84 -12.20 -15.83
C THR A 202 -1.64 -11.95 -16.73
N LEU A 203 -0.80 -10.95 -16.43
CA LEU A 203 0.39 -10.62 -17.20
C LEU A 203 1.59 -11.50 -16.79
N PRO A 204 2.52 -11.77 -17.72
CA PRO A 204 3.73 -12.54 -17.42
C PRO A 204 4.59 -11.91 -16.31
N ILE A 205 5.28 -12.75 -15.54
CA ILE A 205 6.03 -12.31 -14.36
C ILE A 205 7.16 -11.32 -14.70
N PHE A 206 7.75 -11.42 -15.88
CA PHE A 206 8.80 -10.49 -16.32
C PHE A 206 8.26 -9.05 -16.46
N VAL A 207 6.98 -8.87 -16.80
CA VAL A 207 6.34 -7.55 -16.85
C VAL A 207 6.31 -6.92 -15.45
N ASN A 208 6.06 -7.73 -14.42
CA ASN A 208 6.12 -7.27 -13.05
C ASN A 208 7.53 -6.85 -12.63
N ILE A 209 8.56 -7.62 -13.00
CA ILE A 209 9.97 -7.28 -12.72
C ILE A 209 10.32 -5.94 -13.39
N LEU A 210 10.01 -5.78 -14.68
CA LEU A 210 10.23 -4.53 -15.41
C LEU A 210 9.48 -3.36 -14.77
N PHE A 211 8.23 -3.56 -14.35
CA PHE A 211 7.45 -2.54 -13.67
C PHE A 211 8.10 -2.12 -12.34
N ILE A 212 8.56 -3.05 -11.52
CA ILE A 212 9.24 -2.73 -10.25
C ILE A 212 10.51 -1.92 -10.51
N LEU A 213 11.32 -2.30 -11.51
CA LEU A 213 12.51 -1.55 -11.89
C LEU A 213 12.16 -0.12 -12.33
N ILE A 214 11.16 0.02 -13.20
CA ILE A 214 10.66 1.34 -13.64
C ILE A 214 10.13 2.15 -12.47
N LEU A 215 9.39 1.53 -11.56
CA LEU A 215 8.85 2.18 -10.37
C LEU A 215 9.98 2.76 -9.51
N PHE A 216 11.06 2.01 -9.28
CA PHE A 216 12.22 2.49 -8.53
C PHE A 216 12.94 3.63 -9.27
N ILE A 217 13.09 3.54 -10.59
CA ILE A 217 13.65 4.62 -11.42
C ILE A 217 12.81 5.89 -11.28
N VAL A 218 11.49 5.77 -11.36
CA VAL A 218 10.55 6.90 -11.20
C VAL A 218 10.63 7.49 -9.80
N MET A 219 10.64 6.64 -8.76
CA MET A 219 10.80 7.09 -7.37
C MET A 219 12.08 7.90 -7.18
N MET A 220 13.22 7.40 -7.68
CA MET A 220 14.51 8.11 -7.64
C MET A 220 14.48 9.40 -8.46
N GLY A 221 13.83 9.39 -9.62
CA GLY A 221 13.71 10.55 -10.51
C GLY A 221 12.81 11.67 -9.98
N GLU A 222 11.86 11.35 -9.09
CA GLU A 222 10.97 12.34 -8.44
C GLU A 222 11.57 13.00 -7.19
N LEU A 223 12.89 13.14 -7.13
CA LEU A 223 13.58 13.75 -6.00
C LEU A 223 13.30 15.26 -5.94
N LYS A 224 12.31 15.66 -5.16
CA LYS A 224 12.06 17.09 -4.84
C LYS A 224 12.69 17.53 -3.53
N ALA A 225 12.86 16.63 -2.57
CA ALA A 225 13.37 16.95 -1.25
C ALA A 225 13.96 15.71 -0.57
N THR A 226 14.93 15.94 0.32
CA THR A 226 15.42 14.89 1.21
C THR A 226 14.42 14.55 2.29
N TRP A 227 14.37 13.27 2.63
CA TRP A 227 13.58 12.77 3.74
C TRP A 227 14.45 12.62 4.98
N ALA A 228 13.90 12.97 6.13
CA ALA A 228 14.58 12.78 7.40
C ALA A 228 14.76 11.29 7.70
N THR A 229 15.90 10.92 8.29
CA THR A 229 16.26 9.52 8.54
C THR A 229 15.20 8.76 9.36
N GLY A 230 14.61 9.41 10.38
CA GLY A 230 13.53 8.81 11.18
C GLY A 230 12.29 8.47 10.34
N THR A 231 11.88 9.37 9.45
CA THR A 231 10.78 9.11 8.50
C THR A 231 11.11 7.95 7.57
N VAL A 232 12.32 7.93 6.99
CA VAL A 232 12.76 6.86 6.08
C VAL A 232 12.69 5.49 6.74
N ILE A 233 13.22 5.38 7.97
CA ILE A 233 13.22 4.13 8.73
C ILE A 233 11.78 3.69 9.02
N ILE A 234 10.97 4.58 9.61
CA ILE A 234 9.65 4.20 10.08
C ILE A 234 8.70 3.88 8.92
N PHE A 235 8.72 4.66 7.83
CA PHE A 235 7.92 4.35 6.65
C PHE A 235 8.34 3.01 6.03
N SER A 236 9.64 2.74 5.89
CA SER A 236 10.10 1.45 5.38
C SER A 236 9.66 0.29 6.28
N LEU A 237 9.72 0.47 7.60
CA LEU A 237 9.22 -0.50 8.58
C LEU A 237 7.69 -0.67 8.48
N THR A 238 6.92 0.35 8.11
CA THR A 238 5.46 0.23 7.92
C THR A 238 5.10 -0.87 6.91
N TYR A 239 5.87 -1.00 5.83
CA TYR A 239 5.65 -2.09 4.86
C TYR A 239 5.87 -3.46 5.51
N LEU A 240 6.95 -3.62 6.27
CA LEU A 240 7.29 -4.87 6.95
C LEU A 240 6.29 -5.22 8.06
N VAL A 241 5.84 -4.21 8.83
CA VAL A 241 4.80 -4.36 9.85
C VAL A 241 3.49 -4.81 9.21
N ASN A 242 3.11 -4.25 8.06
CA ASN A 242 1.94 -4.69 7.32
C ASN A 242 2.09 -6.14 6.83
N TRP A 243 3.24 -6.49 6.25
CA TRP A 243 3.48 -7.83 5.76
C TRP A 243 3.44 -8.87 6.88
N PHE A 244 4.20 -8.65 7.94
CA PHE A 244 4.21 -9.54 9.11
C PHE A 244 2.86 -9.56 9.82
N GLY A 245 2.21 -8.41 9.99
CA GLY A 245 0.94 -8.27 10.69
C GLY A 245 -0.20 -9.03 10.02
N ILE A 246 -0.30 -8.98 8.68
CA ILE A 246 -1.32 -9.75 7.96
C ILE A 246 -1.01 -11.25 8.02
N PHE A 247 0.25 -11.65 7.88
CA PHE A 247 0.64 -13.05 8.06
C PHE A 247 0.27 -13.56 9.46
N ALA A 248 0.63 -12.80 10.50
CA ALA A 248 0.32 -13.15 11.89
C ALA A 248 -1.19 -13.25 12.12
N GLY A 249 -1.97 -12.32 11.57
CA GLY A 249 -3.44 -12.37 11.63
C GLY A 249 -4.01 -13.65 11.03
N PHE A 250 -3.61 -13.99 9.79
CA PHE A 250 -4.05 -15.24 9.18
C PHE A 250 -3.56 -16.46 9.95
N PHE A 251 -2.33 -16.46 10.46
CA PHE A 251 -1.75 -17.60 11.14
C PHE A 251 -2.43 -17.88 12.49
N ILE A 252 -2.85 -16.83 13.20
CA ILE A 252 -3.62 -16.93 14.45
C ILE A 252 -5.00 -17.56 14.18
N ASP A 253 -5.63 -17.21 13.06
CA ASP A 253 -6.92 -17.81 12.66
C ASP A 253 -6.74 -19.25 12.17
N SER A 254 -5.80 -19.49 11.25
CA SER A 254 -5.30 -20.82 10.93
C SER A 254 -3.96 -20.82 10.17
N ALA A 255 -3.10 -21.80 10.47
CA ALA A 255 -1.82 -21.94 9.80
C ALA A 255 -1.94 -22.12 8.27
N SER A 256 -3.02 -22.77 7.80
CA SER A 256 -3.26 -22.98 6.36
C SER A 256 -3.72 -21.70 5.65
N LEU A 257 -4.46 -20.80 6.33
CA LEU A 257 -4.87 -19.52 5.75
C LEU A 257 -3.67 -18.59 5.53
N ALA A 258 -2.65 -18.65 6.39
CA ALA A 258 -1.46 -17.81 6.29
C ALA A 258 -0.64 -18.07 5.03
N SER A 259 -0.48 -19.34 4.63
CA SER A 259 0.20 -19.72 3.38
C SER A 259 -0.68 -19.53 2.14
N THR A 260 -2.00 -19.63 2.29
CA THR A 260 -2.91 -19.66 1.12
C THR A 260 -3.48 -18.30 0.72
N ASN A 261 -3.64 -17.35 1.66
CA ASN A 261 -4.40 -16.12 1.41
C ASN A 261 -3.58 -14.82 1.36
N LEU A 262 -2.30 -14.84 1.75
CA LEU A 262 -1.49 -13.64 1.61
C LEU A 262 -1.07 -13.41 0.15
N GLN A 263 -1.71 -12.43 -0.49
CA GLN A 263 -1.49 -12.04 -1.88
C GLN A 263 -0.92 -10.62 -1.99
N GLY A 264 -0.30 -10.29 -3.13
CA GLY A 264 0.30 -8.98 -3.36
C GLY A 264 -0.67 -7.81 -3.28
N ARG A 265 -1.97 -8.08 -3.43
CA ARG A 265 -3.05 -7.09 -3.26
C ARG A 265 -3.08 -6.41 -1.90
N TYR A 266 -2.49 -7.03 -0.87
CA TYR A 266 -2.38 -6.51 0.49
C TYR A 266 -1.11 -5.68 0.73
N LEU A 267 -0.09 -5.88 -0.12
CA LEU A 267 1.23 -5.27 -0.01
C LEU A 267 1.43 -4.13 -1.01
N SER A 268 0.84 -4.22 -2.19
CA SER A 268 1.08 -3.27 -3.28
C SER A 268 0.81 -1.80 -2.93
N PRO A 269 -0.26 -1.42 -2.17
CA PRO A 269 -0.46 -0.03 -1.78
C PRO A 269 0.64 0.47 -0.83
N PHE A 270 1.16 -0.41 0.03
CA PHE A 270 2.20 -0.08 1.01
C PHE A 270 3.56 0.15 0.37
N LEU A 271 3.78 -0.20 -0.91
CA LEU A 271 5.01 0.12 -1.63
C LEU A 271 5.29 1.62 -1.66
N PHE A 272 4.26 2.46 -1.51
CA PHE A 272 4.47 3.91 -1.41
C PHE A 272 5.35 4.29 -0.21
N PHE A 273 5.31 3.52 0.89
CA PHE A 273 6.14 3.82 2.05
C PHE A 273 7.65 3.60 1.79
N PHE A 274 8.06 2.96 0.69
CA PHE A 274 9.45 2.93 0.26
C PHE A 274 9.91 4.18 -0.49
N VAL A 275 9.00 5.08 -0.91
CA VAL A 275 9.35 6.29 -1.64
C VAL A 275 10.43 7.11 -0.93
N PRO A 276 10.34 7.44 0.38
CA PRO A 276 11.39 8.19 1.06
C PRO A 276 12.76 7.51 1.03
N PHE A 277 12.79 6.19 1.18
CA PHE A 277 14.02 5.40 1.15
C PHE A 277 14.66 5.44 -0.24
N VAL A 278 13.88 5.12 -1.28
CA VAL A 278 14.36 5.09 -2.67
C VAL A 278 14.79 6.48 -3.13
N GLN A 279 14.09 7.53 -2.73
CA GLN A 279 14.48 8.92 -3.01
C GLN A 279 15.81 9.28 -2.33
N ASN A 280 15.99 8.95 -1.05
CA ASN A 280 17.27 9.20 -0.38
C ASN A 280 18.43 8.39 -1.01
N LEU A 281 18.17 7.17 -1.50
CA LEU A 281 19.15 6.41 -2.29
C LEU A 281 19.48 7.11 -3.61
N GLY A 282 18.47 7.56 -4.37
CA GLY A 282 18.66 8.31 -5.60
C GLY A 282 19.55 9.54 -5.38
N LYS A 283 19.31 10.30 -4.30
CA LYS A 283 20.20 11.40 -3.91
C LYS A 283 21.62 10.93 -3.59
N LYS A 284 21.78 9.86 -2.80
CA LYS A 284 23.09 9.32 -2.42
C LYS A 284 23.93 8.93 -3.64
N PHE A 285 23.29 8.43 -4.70
CA PHE A 285 23.94 8.06 -5.95
C PHE A 285 23.93 9.17 -7.01
N ASN A 286 23.53 10.40 -6.67
CA ASN A 286 23.42 11.54 -7.59
C ASN A 286 22.57 11.22 -8.84
N PHE A 287 21.53 10.41 -8.69
CA PHE A 287 20.61 10.10 -9.76
C PHE A 287 19.81 11.35 -10.14
N THR A 288 19.84 11.71 -11.43
CA THR A 288 19.11 12.86 -11.95
C THR A 288 18.28 12.46 -13.16
N MET A 289 17.05 12.96 -13.21
CA MET A 289 16.13 12.69 -14.30
C MET A 289 15.23 13.90 -14.48
N SER A 290 15.04 14.36 -15.72
CA SER A 290 14.17 15.51 -15.97
C SER A 290 12.71 15.17 -15.64
N GLU A 291 11.93 16.15 -15.16
CA GLU A 291 10.49 15.95 -14.89
C GLU A 291 9.72 15.48 -16.14
N LYS A 292 10.14 15.95 -17.33
CA LYS A 292 9.59 15.50 -18.62
C LYS A 292 9.85 14.02 -18.84
N SER A 293 11.06 13.53 -18.54
CA SER A 293 11.43 12.13 -18.68
C SER A 293 10.66 11.26 -17.68
N VAL A 294 10.54 11.69 -16.42
CA VAL A 294 9.77 10.96 -15.38
C VAL A 294 8.33 10.82 -15.82
N ARG A 295 7.68 11.94 -16.21
CA ARG A 295 6.32 11.94 -16.75
C ARG A 295 6.17 11.00 -17.94
N ARG A 296 7.07 11.09 -18.92
CA ARG A 296 7.03 10.28 -20.13
C ARG A 296 7.12 8.79 -19.78
N LEU A 297 8.09 8.41 -18.94
CA LEU A 297 8.29 7.02 -18.51
C LEU A 297 7.04 6.50 -17.79
N SER A 298 6.48 7.26 -16.85
CA SER A 298 5.28 6.83 -16.11
C SER A 298 4.06 6.69 -17.00
N VAL A 299 3.79 7.67 -17.88
CA VAL A 299 2.64 7.63 -18.81
C VAL A 299 2.75 6.44 -19.76
N TRP A 300 3.91 6.23 -20.40
CA TRP A 300 4.10 5.09 -21.30
C TRP A 300 4.00 3.75 -20.57
N THR A 301 4.51 3.66 -19.34
CA THR A 301 4.37 2.44 -18.53
C THR A 301 2.91 2.10 -18.28
N ILE A 302 2.08 3.09 -17.92
CA ILE A 302 0.64 2.89 -17.70
C ILE A 302 -0.05 2.44 -19.00
N ILE A 303 0.24 3.11 -20.12
CA ILE A 303 -0.35 2.78 -21.43
C ILE A 303 0.03 1.34 -21.83
N ILE A 304 1.33 1.02 -21.83
CA ILE A 304 1.83 -0.29 -22.24
C ILE A 304 1.22 -1.40 -21.38
N ILE A 305 1.22 -1.24 -20.04
CA ILE A 305 0.64 -2.25 -19.15
C ILE A 305 -0.87 -2.39 -19.36
N SER A 306 -1.59 -1.28 -19.58
CA SER A 306 -3.04 -1.32 -19.81
C SER A 306 -3.39 -2.00 -21.14
N VAL A 307 -2.64 -1.70 -22.22
CA VAL A 307 -2.80 -2.34 -23.52
C VAL A 307 -2.46 -3.82 -23.43
N LEU A 308 -1.33 -4.17 -22.82
CA LEU A 308 -0.94 -5.57 -22.60
C LEU A 308 -2.00 -6.32 -21.80
N TYR A 309 -2.51 -5.71 -20.73
CA TYR A 309 -3.57 -6.30 -19.90
C TYR A 309 -4.82 -6.58 -20.74
N LEU A 310 -5.28 -5.60 -21.52
CA LEU A 310 -6.45 -5.75 -22.39
C LEU A 310 -6.25 -6.84 -23.45
N VAL A 311 -5.11 -6.84 -24.15
CA VAL A 311 -4.79 -7.83 -25.20
C VAL A 311 -4.74 -9.24 -24.60
N VAL A 312 -4.02 -9.41 -23.48
CA VAL A 312 -3.88 -10.73 -22.83
C VAL A 312 -5.22 -11.22 -22.28
N THR A 313 -6.01 -10.34 -21.66
CA THR A 313 -7.35 -10.69 -21.17
C THR A 313 -8.27 -11.08 -22.32
N PHE A 314 -8.30 -10.31 -23.41
CA PHE A 314 -9.10 -10.64 -24.60
C PHE A 314 -8.68 -11.99 -25.20
N TYR A 315 -7.38 -12.19 -25.41
CA TYR A 315 -6.84 -13.43 -25.97
C TYR A 315 -7.20 -14.64 -25.11
N ARG A 316 -7.01 -14.55 -23.78
CA ARG A 316 -7.34 -15.64 -22.86
C ARG A 316 -8.83 -15.95 -22.83
N SER A 317 -9.68 -14.93 -22.71
CA SER A 317 -11.12 -15.13 -22.55
C SER A 317 -11.83 -15.50 -23.85
N TYR A 318 -11.46 -14.88 -24.96
CA TYR A 318 -12.18 -15.02 -26.22
C TYR A 318 -11.56 -16.08 -27.14
N VAL A 319 -10.23 -16.11 -27.26
CA VAL A 319 -9.53 -17.05 -28.16
C VAL A 319 -9.32 -18.39 -27.46
N LEU A 320 -8.74 -18.38 -26.26
CA LEU A 320 -8.43 -19.61 -25.52
C LEU A 320 -9.62 -20.14 -24.69
N LYS A 321 -10.70 -19.35 -24.53
CA LYS A 321 -11.88 -19.68 -23.71
C LYS A 321 -11.54 -20.09 -22.27
N ILE A 322 -10.43 -19.57 -21.74
CA ILE A 322 -10.04 -19.77 -20.34
C ILE A 322 -10.40 -18.54 -19.52
N THR A 323 -10.76 -18.76 -18.26
CA THR A 323 -10.99 -17.66 -17.33
C THR A 323 -9.74 -16.78 -17.27
N PRO A 324 -9.89 -15.45 -17.33
CA PRO A 324 -8.79 -14.50 -17.22
C PRO A 324 -8.37 -14.33 -15.75
N THR A 325 -8.28 -15.45 -15.02
CA THR A 325 -7.76 -15.55 -13.66
C THR A 325 -6.80 -16.72 -13.59
N TRP A 326 -5.80 -16.65 -12.71
CA TRP A 326 -4.82 -17.72 -12.53
C TRP A 326 -5.28 -18.86 -11.63
N THR A 327 -6.51 -18.80 -11.10
CA THR A 327 -7.09 -19.92 -10.36
C THR A 327 -7.58 -20.98 -11.35
N ASN A 328 -6.63 -21.69 -11.95
CA ASN A 328 -6.85 -23.11 -12.18
C ASN A 328 -6.84 -23.73 -10.79
N ASN A 329 -8.02 -23.84 -10.17
CA ASN A 329 -8.23 -24.91 -9.22
C ASN A 329 -8.34 -26.18 -10.06
N ALA A 330 -7.18 -26.72 -10.43
CA ALA A 330 -7.01 -28.12 -10.76
C ALA A 330 -6.42 -28.78 -9.53
#